data_AF-A0A645IVD9-F1
#
_entry.id   AF-A0A645IVD9-F1
#
_cell.length_a   1.000
_cell.length_b   1.000
_cell.length_c   1.000
_cell.angle_alpha   90.00
_cell.angle_beta   90.00
_cell.angle_gamma   90.00
#
_symmetry.space_group_name_H-M   'P 1'
#
loop_
_entity.id
_entity.type
_entity.pdbx_description
1 polymer ?
#
loop_
_entity_poly.entity_id
_entity_poly.type
_entity_poly.pdbx_seq_one_letter_code
_entity_poly.pdbx_strand_id
1 'polypeptide(L)' 'MPEGNIGGSEDCTYFMERVQQNGGQAAYLMVGTDLAAGHHDSRFDFEEESLVHATALLGNAAVELLRN' A
#
# COMPACT_ATOMS: atom_id res chain seq x y z
N MET A 1 -14.25 3.13 8.23
CA MET A 1 -14.22 3.45 6.80
C MET A 1 -15.23 2.56 6.09
N PRO A 2 -16.00 3.05 5.12
CA PRO A 2 -16.79 2.16 4.27
C PRO A 2 -15.84 1.20 3.53
N GLU A 3 -16.31 -0.02 3.25
CA GLU A 3 -15.60 -0.91 2.32
C GLU A 3 -15.55 -0.24 0.95
N GLY A 4 -14.34 0.01 0.46
CA GLY A 4 -14.10 0.51 -0.89
C GLY A 4 -13.63 -0.64 -1.78
N ASN A 5 -14.36 -0.91 -2.87
CA ASN A 5 -13.87 -1.82 -3.90
C ASN A 5 -12.81 -1.09 -4.75
N ILE A 6 -11.55 -1.51 -4.63
CA ILE A 6 -10.42 -0.94 -5.37
C ILE A 6 -10.27 -1.52 -6.80
N GLY A 7 -11.11 -2.48 -7.18
CA GLY A 7 -11.32 -2.89 -8.58
C GLY A 7 -10.19 -3.68 -9.25
N GLY A 8 -9.14 -4.09 -8.53
CA GLY A 8 -7.98 -4.80 -9.08
C GLY A 8 -7.54 -6.00 -8.25
N SER A 9 -6.80 -6.92 -8.89
CA SER A 9 -6.04 -7.98 -8.24
C SER A 9 -4.59 -7.51 -8.01
N GLU A 10 -3.92 -8.05 -7.00
CA GLU A 10 -2.52 -7.74 -6.70
C GLU A 10 -1.75 -9.02 -6.36
N ASP A 11 -0.55 -9.20 -6.92
CA ASP A 11 0.22 -10.43 -6.73
C ASP A 11 0.89 -10.50 -5.35
N CYS A 12 1.02 -9.36 -4.67
CA CYS A 12 1.55 -9.30 -3.31
C CYS A 12 0.73 -10.13 -2.31
N THR A 13 -0.52 -10.44 -2.67
CA THR A 13 -1.42 -11.31 -1.89
C THR A 13 -0.83 -12.71 -1.69
N TYR A 14 0.01 -13.22 -2.59
CA TYR A 14 0.73 -14.49 -2.37
C TYR A 14 1.71 -14.43 -1.19
N PHE A 15 2.37 -13.28 -0.98
CA PHE A 15 3.24 -13.09 0.19
C PHE A 15 2.41 -12.99 1.47
N MET A 16 1.29 -12.27 1.42
CA MET A 16 0.37 -12.15 2.54
C MET A 16 -0.21 -13.51 2.95
N GLU A 17 -0.63 -14.32 1.98
CA GLU A 17 -1.11 -15.68 2.19
C GLU A 17 -0.03 -16.52 2.90
N ARG A 18 1.22 -16.48 2.42
CA ARG A 18 2.33 -17.21 3.05
C ARG A 18 2.57 -16.79 4.50
N VAL A 19 2.48 -15.50 4.82
CA VAL A 19 2.62 -15.00 6.20
C VAL A 19 1.50 -15.55 7.09
N GLN A 20 0.26 -15.49 6.61
CA GLN A 20 -0.92 -15.98 7.34
C GLN A 20 -0.89 -17.50 7.54
N GLN A 21 -0.45 -18.28 6.54
CA GLN A 21 -0.26 -19.73 6.66
C GLN A 21 0.74 -20.12 7.75
N ASN A 22 1.68 -19.24 8.09
CA ASN A 22 2.64 -19.42 9.17
C ASN A 22 2.20 -18.76 10.50
N GLY A 23 0.92 -18.39 10.62
CA GLY A 23 0.35 -17.79 11.83
C GLY A 23 0.70 -16.30 12.03
N GLY A 24 1.30 -15.65 11.03
CA GLY A 24 1.62 -14.23 11.06
C GLY A 24 0.48 -13.33 10.59
N GLN A 25 0.66 -12.03 10.73
CA GLN A 25 -0.24 -11.00 10.21
C GLN A 25 0.43 -10.25 9.06
N ALA A 26 -0.33 -9.93 8.03
CA ALA A 26 0.13 -9.15 6.89
C ALA A 26 -0.84 -8.00 6.62
N ALA A 27 -0.32 -6.88 6.12
CA ALA A 27 -1.09 -5.70 5.75
C ALA A 27 -0.74 -5.26 4.33
N TYR A 28 -1.73 -4.74 3.63
CA TYR A 28 -1.59 -4.05 2.35
C TYR A 28 -2.03 -2.60 2.54
N LEU A 29 -1.26 -1.65 2.00
CA LEU A 29 -1.47 -0.22 2.19
C LEU A 29 -1.47 0.47 0.83
N MET A 30 -2.39 1.42 0.67
CA MET A 30 -2.41 2.36 -0.45
C MET A 30 -2.32 3.77 0.12
N VAL A 31 -1.37 4.56 -0.38
CA VAL A 31 -1.24 5.97 -0.01
C VAL A 31 -1.88 6.79 -1.14
N GLY A 32 -2.88 7.58 -0.79
CA GLY A 32 -3.57 8.44 -1.74
C GLY A 32 -2.70 9.62 -2.18
N THR A 33 -2.92 10.07 -3.41
CA THR A 33 -2.30 11.24 -4.03
C THR A 33 -3.28 11.82 -5.04
N ASP A 34 -3.14 13.09 -5.37
CA ASP A 34 -3.81 13.64 -6.55
C ASP A 34 -3.23 12.96 -7.81
N LEU A 35 -4.13 12.61 -8.73
CA LEU A 35 -3.81 11.93 -9.98
C LEU A 35 -4.26 12.78 -11.17
N ALA A 36 -3.40 12.91 -12.18
CA ALA A 36 -3.77 13.54 -13.45
C ALA A 36 -4.71 12.66 -14.29
N ALA A 37 -4.62 11.34 -14.16
CA ALA A 37 -5.49 10.35 -14.78
C ALA A 37 -5.46 9.01 -14.01
N GLY A 38 -6.32 8.05 -14.37
CA GLY A 38 -6.39 6.75 -13.68
C GLY A 38 -5.13 5.87 -13.86
N HIS A 39 -4.94 4.88 -12.99
CA HIS A 39 -3.75 4.02 -12.91
C HIS A 39 -3.32 3.28 -14.21
N HIS A 40 -4.21 3.14 -15.19
CA HIS A 40 -3.96 2.45 -16.47
C HIS A 40 -4.16 3.38 -17.69
N ASP A 41 -4.18 4.71 -17.48
CA ASP A 41 -4.29 5.73 -18.54
C ASP A 41 -2.90 6.16 -19.02
N SER A 42 -2.75 6.49 -20.31
CA SER A 42 -1.47 6.96 -20.88
C SER A 42 -1.04 8.34 -20.39
N ARG A 43 -1.94 9.08 -19.74
CA ARG A 43 -1.67 10.39 -19.10
C ARG A 43 -1.56 10.27 -17.59
N PHE A 44 -1.40 9.04 -17.06
CA PHE A 44 -1.17 8.84 -15.64
C PHE A 44 0.03 9.67 -15.18
N ASP A 45 -0.19 10.44 -14.14
CA ASP A 45 0.81 11.22 -13.42
C ASP A 45 0.28 11.46 -12.01
N PHE A 46 1.18 11.67 -11.06
CA PHE A 46 0.83 11.80 -9.64
C PHE A 46 1.76 12.77 -8.93
N GLU A 47 1.30 13.32 -7.80
CA GLU A 47 2.13 14.25 -7.03
C GLU A 47 3.23 13.53 -6.23
N GLU A 48 4.49 13.80 -6.60
CA GLU A 48 5.66 13.11 -6.07
C GLU A 48 5.93 13.43 -4.58
N GLU A 49 5.43 14.54 -4.01
CA GLU A 49 5.51 14.80 -2.56
C GLU A 49 4.89 13.65 -1.74
N SER A 50 3.91 12.93 -2.31
CA SER A 50 3.30 11.75 -1.70
C SER A 50 4.31 10.62 -1.44
N LEU A 51 5.41 10.54 -2.19
CA LEU A 51 6.47 9.55 -1.98
C LEU A 51 7.18 9.74 -0.64
N VAL A 52 7.39 10.99 -0.22
CA VAL A 52 8.01 11.31 1.07
C VAL A 52 7.11 10.87 2.21
N HIS A 53 5.81 11.16 2.12
CA HIS A 53 4.83 10.73 3.11
C HIS A 53 4.68 9.21 3.17
N ALA A 54 4.64 8.53 2.01
CA ALA A 54 4.54 7.08 1.94
C ALA A 54 5.78 6.39 2.54
N THR A 55 6.97 6.90 2.25
CA THR A 55 8.23 6.37 2.77
C THR A 55 8.32 6.56 4.28
N ALA A 56 7.95 7.74 4.79
CA ALA A 56 7.92 8.02 6.22
C ALA A 56 6.91 7.12 6.95
N LEU A 57 5.73 6.90 6.37
CA LEU A 57 4.72 5.99 6.93
C LEU A 57 5.27 4.56 7.05
N LEU A 58 5.81 3.99 5.97
CA LEU A 58 6.35 2.64 5.97
C LEU A 58 7.55 2.49 6.93
N GLY A 59 8.47 3.46 6.92
CA GLY A 59 9.63 3.47 7.81
C GLY A 59 9.22 3.51 9.29
N ASN A 60 8.30 4.40 9.66
CA ASN A 60 7.81 4.49 11.03
C ASN A 60 7.03 3.24 11.46
N ALA A 61 6.19 2.68 10.58
CA ALA A 61 5.48 1.44 10.86
C ALA A 61 6.45 0.27 11.11
N ALA A 62 7.51 0.15 10.29
CA ALA A 62 8.54 -0.85 10.49
C ALA A 62 9.29 -0.67 11.81
N VAL A 63 9.70 0.57 12.13
CA VAL A 63 10.36 0.89 13.41
C VAL A 63 9.48 0.50 14.59
N GLU A 64 8.19 0.82 14.55
CA GLU A 64 7.30 0.54 15.66
C GLU A 64 6.99 -0.95 15.82
N LEU A 65 6.86 -1.69 14.71
CA LEU A 65 6.69 -3.15 14.74
C LEU A 65 7.95 -3.90 15.21
N LEU A 66 9.14 -3.32 15.00
CA LEU A 66 10.42 -3.90 15.44
C LEU A 66 10.80 -3.53 16.88
N ARG A 67 10.10 -2.58 17.51
CA ARG A 67 10.32 -2.15 18.90
C ARG A 67 9.61 -3.03 19.93
N ASN A 68 8.90 -4.07 19.48
CA ASN A 68 8.35 -5.11 20.34
C ASN A 68 9.45 -5.83 21.14
#